data_AF-A0A966SJZ4-F1
#
_entry.id   AF-A0A966SJZ4-F1
#
_cell.length_a   1.000
_cell.length_b   1.000
_cell.length_c   1.000
_cell.angle_alpha   90.00
_cell.angle_beta   90.00
_cell.angle_gamma   90.00
#
_symmetry.space_group_name_H-M   'P 1'
#
loop_
_entity.id
_entity.type
_entity.pdbx_description
1 polymer ?
#
loop_
_entity_poly.entity_id
_entity_poly.type
_entity_poly.pdbx_seq_one_letter_code
_entity_poly.pdbx_strand_id
1 'polypeptide(L)'
;MLTKLITSRKAAQRNASLDAHCRDLTAGQLLAECAELDAFRRHSENLYERVRALFFLYAIHRFHLPERIQKLEVGSLKAPGLIPFGGFEQLLNRRFEEAIDTFLAAQERHGPSDGLCSALANAYHRLAFQTLADQVRRSVRSVRGNQWMFRVGHPADQPLRVRPELLQRAPDGSYPILRELTPVRMDLTHSAWSDIFFLGMDFPEGAKVLNVSVDLGIHGRDAAPRPPVSAWLRVLDEPVLRLTSVDLGATADLTALADVFDFAKDYLGLLKAAVIAAGVVPPGIEGSGQSLAELLARIVGPGRGLELVSCVNDIPKGSRLAVSTNLLGSLVSVLMRATGQAASLTGELMENERRIVLARALLGEWLGGSGGGWQDSGGVWPG
;
A
#
# COMPACT_ATOMS: atom_id res chain seq x y z
N MET A 1 3.35 -33.24 -2.75
CA MET A 1 2.70 -32.30 -1.81
C MET A 1 3.55 -31.06 -1.65
N LEU A 2 3.24 -30.06 -2.47
CA LEU A 2 3.85 -28.73 -2.48
C LEU A 2 3.59 -27.97 -1.17
N THR A 3 2.54 -28.31 -0.43
CA THR A 3 2.27 -27.80 0.92
C THR A 3 3.45 -28.01 1.88
N LYS A 4 4.23 -29.09 1.72
CA LYS A 4 5.43 -29.35 2.54
C LYS A 4 6.56 -28.34 2.28
N LEU A 5 6.61 -27.71 1.11
CA LEU A 5 7.55 -26.63 0.84
C LEU A 5 7.17 -25.34 1.58
N ILE A 6 5.96 -25.27 2.12
CA ILE A 6 5.46 -24.13 2.89
C ILE A 6 5.61 -24.41 4.39
N THR A 7 5.14 -25.57 4.87
CA THR A 7 4.96 -25.83 6.30
C THR A 7 6.11 -26.61 6.97
N SER A 8 7.05 -27.17 6.19
CA SER A 8 8.10 -28.01 6.78
C SER A 8 9.03 -27.22 7.70
N ARG A 9 9.29 -27.79 8.88
CA ARG A 9 10.30 -27.25 9.82
C ARG A 9 11.74 -27.49 9.35
N LYS A 10 11.95 -28.35 8.35
CA LYS A 10 13.28 -28.64 7.79
C LYS A 10 13.61 -27.61 6.72
N ALA A 11 14.61 -26.76 6.98
CA ALA A 11 15.02 -25.69 6.05
C ALA A 11 15.34 -26.21 4.64
N ALA A 12 16.01 -27.36 4.52
CA ALA A 12 16.33 -27.98 3.23
C ALA A 12 15.09 -28.32 2.39
N GLN A 13 13.95 -28.63 3.03
CA GLN A 13 12.70 -28.91 2.34
C GLN A 13 11.89 -27.64 2.08
N ARG A 14 11.77 -26.75 3.07
CA ARG A 14 11.02 -25.49 2.96
C ARG A 14 11.63 -24.52 1.93
N ASN A 15 12.96 -24.49 1.86
CA ASN A 15 13.69 -23.59 0.97
C ASN A 15 13.97 -24.20 -0.41
N ALA A 16 13.44 -25.40 -0.69
CA ALA A 16 13.61 -26.02 -1.99
C ALA A 16 12.80 -25.28 -3.07
N SER A 17 13.32 -25.28 -4.30
CA SER A 17 12.69 -24.60 -5.43
C SER A 17 11.35 -25.23 -5.80
N LEU A 18 10.34 -24.38 -6.00
CA LEU A 18 9.06 -24.79 -6.59
C LEU A 18 9.26 -25.37 -7.99
N ASP A 19 10.09 -24.73 -8.82
CA ASP A 19 10.39 -25.18 -10.18
C ASP A 19 10.95 -26.61 -10.19
N ALA A 20 11.90 -26.89 -9.28
CA ALA A 20 12.49 -28.22 -9.17
C ALA A 20 11.46 -29.30 -8.84
N HIS A 21 10.45 -28.97 -8.02
CA HIS A 21 9.37 -29.91 -7.69
C HIS A 21 8.33 -30.05 -8.79
N CYS A 22 8.06 -28.98 -9.54
CA CYS A 22 7.07 -28.98 -10.62
C CYS A 22 7.59 -29.62 -11.92
N ARG A 23 8.92 -29.65 -12.12
CA ARG A 23 9.57 -30.05 -13.38
C ARG A 23 9.10 -31.40 -13.92
N ASP A 24 9.04 -32.42 -13.08
CA ASP A 24 8.75 -33.79 -13.50
C ASP A 24 7.28 -34.18 -13.31
N LEU A 25 6.44 -33.25 -12.85
CA LEU A 25 5.01 -33.49 -12.67
C LEU A 25 4.25 -33.38 -14.00
N THR A 26 3.30 -34.29 -14.21
CA THR A 26 2.32 -34.21 -15.29
C THR A 26 1.29 -33.10 -15.02
N ALA A 27 0.51 -32.70 -16.04
CA ALA A 27 -0.58 -31.73 -15.85
C ALA A 27 -1.59 -32.19 -14.78
N GLY A 28 -1.98 -33.46 -14.79
CA GLY A 28 -2.92 -34.01 -13.80
C GLY A 28 -2.38 -33.95 -12.38
N GLN A 29 -1.09 -34.26 -12.18
CA GLN A 29 -0.43 -34.16 -10.88
C GLN A 29 -0.34 -32.69 -10.42
N LEU A 30 0.01 -31.76 -11.31
CA LEU A 30 0.03 -30.33 -10.96
C LEU A 30 -1.35 -29.80 -10.59
N LEU A 31 -2.41 -30.22 -11.29
CA LEU A 31 -3.77 -29.84 -10.95
C LEU A 31 -4.20 -30.39 -9.59
N ALA A 32 -3.81 -31.62 -9.24
CA ALA A 32 -4.05 -32.18 -7.92
C ALA A 32 -3.30 -31.40 -6.83
N GLU A 33 -2.03 -31.05 -7.07
CA GLU A 33 -1.26 -30.20 -6.15
C GLU A 33 -1.85 -28.79 -6.02
N CYS A 34 -2.39 -28.21 -7.10
CA CYS A 34 -3.15 -26.95 -7.04
C CYS A 34 -4.41 -27.09 -6.19
N ALA A 35 -5.18 -28.16 -6.32
CA ALA A 35 -6.37 -28.39 -5.50
C ALA A 35 -6.01 -28.51 -4.01
N GLU A 36 -4.93 -29.22 -3.67
CA GLU A 36 -4.42 -29.28 -2.30
C GLU A 36 -3.96 -27.91 -1.79
N LEU A 37 -3.24 -27.13 -2.59
CA LEU A 37 -2.81 -25.77 -2.24
C LEU A 37 -4.00 -24.81 -2.07
N ASP A 38 -5.02 -24.91 -2.92
CA ASP A 38 -6.23 -24.09 -2.84
C ASP A 38 -7.03 -24.39 -1.57
N ALA A 39 -7.21 -25.68 -1.26
CA ALA A 39 -7.82 -26.10 0.00
C ALA A 39 -6.98 -25.63 1.19
N PHE A 40 -5.66 -25.79 1.15
CA PHE A 40 -4.76 -25.38 2.22
C PHE A 40 -4.84 -23.88 2.52
N ARG A 41 -4.81 -23.00 1.50
CA ARG A 41 -4.87 -21.55 1.72
C ARG A 41 -6.18 -21.08 2.37
N ARG A 42 -7.29 -21.78 2.12
CA ARG A 42 -8.62 -21.42 2.66
C ARG A 42 -8.72 -21.70 4.16
N HIS A 43 -7.97 -22.69 4.64
CA HIS A 43 -8.04 -23.15 6.02
C HIS A 43 -6.83 -22.73 6.88
N SER A 44 -5.68 -22.39 6.26
CA SER A 44 -4.50 -21.98 7.04
C SER A 44 -4.74 -20.66 7.76
N GLU A 45 -4.59 -20.66 9.08
CA GLU A 45 -4.63 -19.45 9.92
C GLU A 45 -3.34 -18.63 9.84
N ASN A 46 -2.25 -19.25 9.37
CA ASN A 46 -0.98 -18.57 9.21
C ASN A 46 -0.97 -17.76 7.91
N LEU A 47 -0.85 -16.44 8.04
CA LEU A 47 -0.86 -15.52 6.92
C LEU A 47 0.28 -15.77 5.92
N TYR A 48 1.49 -16.03 6.42
CA TYR A 48 2.65 -16.30 5.56
C TYR A 48 2.41 -17.55 4.71
N GLU A 49 1.94 -18.62 5.34
CA GLU A 49 1.62 -19.87 4.65
C GLU A 49 0.53 -19.68 3.57
N ARG A 50 -0.53 -18.92 3.90
CA ARG A 50 -1.61 -18.60 2.98
C ARG A 50 -1.11 -17.82 1.76
N VAL A 51 -0.29 -16.79 1.98
CA VAL A 51 0.27 -15.97 0.89
C VAL A 51 1.28 -16.77 0.06
N ARG A 52 2.12 -17.60 0.67
CA ARG A 52 3.01 -18.54 -0.05
C ARG A 52 2.22 -19.47 -0.96
N ALA A 53 1.12 -20.05 -0.46
CA ALA A 53 0.25 -20.93 -1.25
C ALA A 53 -0.38 -20.20 -2.44
N LEU A 54 -0.86 -18.96 -2.25
CA LEU A 54 -1.40 -18.13 -3.33
C LEU A 54 -0.35 -17.84 -4.42
N PHE A 55 0.89 -17.52 -4.05
CA PHE A 55 1.96 -17.30 -5.03
C PHE A 55 2.41 -18.59 -5.72
N PHE A 56 2.35 -19.74 -5.05
CA PHE A 56 2.58 -21.04 -5.69
C PHE A 56 1.49 -21.34 -6.71
N LEU A 57 0.22 -21.16 -6.35
CA LEU A 57 -0.92 -21.30 -7.26
C LEU A 57 -0.77 -20.38 -8.49
N TYR A 58 -0.44 -19.11 -8.27
CA TYR A 58 -0.11 -18.18 -9.35
C TYR A 58 1.01 -18.73 -10.24
N ALA A 59 2.14 -19.12 -9.68
CA ALA A 59 3.29 -19.59 -10.46
C ALA A 59 2.98 -20.87 -11.25
N ILE A 60 2.27 -21.82 -10.65
CA ILE A 60 1.88 -23.08 -11.31
C ILE A 60 0.94 -22.80 -12.49
N HIS A 61 -0.13 -22.03 -12.28
CA HIS A 61 -1.05 -21.67 -13.35
C HIS A 61 -0.40 -20.80 -14.43
N ARG A 62 0.54 -19.91 -14.07
CA ARG A 62 1.14 -18.98 -15.02
C ARG A 62 2.27 -19.58 -15.85
N PHE A 63 3.10 -20.43 -15.23
CA PHE A 63 4.39 -20.84 -15.80
C PHE A 63 4.55 -22.35 -15.97
N HIS A 64 3.86 -23.19 -15.19
CA HIS A 64 4.08 -24.64 -15.23
C HIS A 64 2.97 -25.41 -15.97
N LEU A 65 1.71 -25.01 -15.80
CA LEU A 65 0.55 -25.67 -16.43
C LEU A 65 0.43 -25.42 -17.94
N PRO A 66 0.61 -24.20 -18.49
CA PRO A 66 0.33 -23.93 -19.91
C PRO A 66 1.09 -24.85 -20.87
N GLU A 67 2.40 -25.04 -20.66
CA GLU A 67 3.22 -25.91 -21.52
C GLU A 67 2.73 -27.37 -21.52
N ARG A 68 2.25 -27.86 -20.36
CA ARG A 68 1.78 -29.25 -20.22
C ARG A 68 0.37 -29.43 -20.78
N ILE A 69 -0.47 -28.42 -20.67
CA ILE A 69 -1.81 -28.41 -21.28
C ILE A 69 -1.66 -28.42 -22.80
N GLN A 70 -0.81 -27.58 -23.37
CA GLN A 70 -0.54 -27.56 -24.81
C GLN A 70 -0.08 -28.94 -25.31
N LYS A 71 0.82 -29.61 -24.58
CA LYS A 71 1.26 -30.99 -24.92
C LYS A 71 0.13 -32.02 -24.91
N LEU A 72 -0.91 -31.84 -24.08
CA LEU A 72 -2.10 -32.70 -24.07
C LEU A 72 -3.06 -32.41 -25.24
N GLU A 73 -3.04 -31.18 -25.77
CA GLU A 73 -3.92 -30.73 -26.85
C GLU A 73 -3.36 -31.02 -28.25
N VAL A 74 -2.08 -31.37 -28.39
CA VAL A 74 -1.46 -31.82 -29.66
C VAL A 74 -2.10 -33.15 -30.09
N GLY A 75 -3.25 -33.05 -30.77
CA GLY A 75 -4.07 -34.18 -31.22
C GLY A 75 -5.58 -33.92 -31.18
N SER A 76 -6.04 -32.90 -30.43
CA SER A 76 -7.45 -32.51 -30.36
C SER A 76 -7.63 -31.06 -30.82
N LEU A 77 -8.44 -30.82 -31.85
CA LEU A 77 -8.93 -29.48 -32.23
C LEU A 77 -9.86 -28.93 -31.13
N LYS A 78 -9.32 -28.56 -29.97
CA LYS A 78 -10.07 -27.87 -28.92
C LYS A 78 -10.00 -26.37 -29.20
N ALA A 79 -11.16 -25.72 -29.22
CA ALA A 79 -11.26 -24.27 -29.26
C ALA A 79 -10.50 -23.66 -28.07
N PRO A 80 -9.90 -22.46 -28.23
CA PRO A 80 -9.26 -21.76 -27.12
C PRO A 80 -10.24 -21.68 -25.94
N GLY A 81 -9.82 -22.18 -24.78
CA GLY A 81 -10.69 -22.28 -23.62
C GLY A 81 -11.26 -20.92 -23.22
N LEU A 82 -12.58 -20.81 -23.23
CA LEU A 82 -13.30 -19.58 -22.92
C LEU A 82 -13.18 -19.26 -21.42
N ILE A 83 -12.91 -18.00 -21.10
CA ILE A 83 -12.98 -17.50 -19.73
C ILE A 83 -14.45 -17.18 -19.41
N PRO A 84 -15.04 -17.75 -18.35
CA PRO A 84 -16.41 -17.44 -17.95
C PRO A 84 -16.60 -15.93 -17.70
N PHE A 85 -17.55 -15.31 -18.40
CA PHE A 85 -17.81 -13.87 -18.30
C PHE A 85 -18.09 -13.42 -16.86
N GLY A 86 -18.95 -14.14 -16.13
CA GLY A 86 -19.27 -13.80 -14.73
C GLY A 86 -18.05 -13.85 -13.80
N GLY A 87 -17.12 -14.78 -14.03
CA GLY A 87 -15.86 -14.85 -13.28
C GLY A 87 -14.94 -13.66 -13.60
N PHE A 88 -14.92 -13.21 -14.85
CA PHE A 88 -14.19 -12.02 -15.24
C PHE A 88 -14.78 -10.74 -14.61
N GLU A 89 -16.10 -10.60 -14.56
CA GLU A 89 -16.76 -9.49 -13.86
C GLU A 89 -16.46 -9.49 -12.35
N GLN A 90 -16.48 -10.65 -11.69
CA GLN A 90 -16.08 -10.78 -10.28
C GLN A 90 -14.62 -10.31 -10.08
N LEU A 91 -13.71 -10.72 -10.96
CA LEU A 91 -12.30 -10.31 -10.93
C LEU A 91 -12.15 -8.78 -11.03
N LEU A 92 -12.84 -8.13 -11.97
CA LEU A 92 -12.81 -6.66 -12.15
C LEU A 92 -13.36 -5.93 -10.92
N ASN A 93 -14.41 -6.48 -10.30
CA ASN A 93 -15.00 -5.94 -9.08
C ASN A 93 -14.25 -6.35 -7.79
N ARG A 94 -13.01 -6.86 -7.91
CA ARG A 94 -12.15 -7.27 -6.79
C ARG A 94 -12.73 -8.38 -5.91
N ARG A 95 -13.72 -9.13 -6.41
CA ARG A 95 -14.30 -10.33 -5.78
C ARG A 95 -13.47 -11.57 -6.13
N PHE A 96 -12.22 -11.58 -5.69
CA PHE A 96 -11.21 -12.54 -6.17
C PHE A 96 -11.51 -13.99 -5.79
N GLU A 97 -12.04 -14.25 -4.58
CA GLU A 97 -12.38 -15.60 -4.16
C GLU A 97 -13.52 -16.18 -5.00
N GLU A 98 -14.59 -15.41 -5.21
CA GLU A 98 -15.71 -15.80 -6.09
C GLU A 98 -15.25 -16.04 -7.54
N ALA A 99 -14.34 -15.21 -8.04
CA ALA A 99 -13.76 -15.38 -9.37
C ALA A 99 -12.99 -16.69 -9.47
N ILE A 100 -12.14 -17.00 -8.47
CA ILE A 100 -11.41 -18.28 -8.40
C ILE A 100 -12.38 -19.45 -8.41
N ASP A 101 -13.42 -19.42 -7.58
CA ASP A 101 -14.42 -20.50 -7.51
C ASP A 101 -15.11 -20.71 -8.87
N THR A 102 -15.46 -19.62 -9.54
CA THR A 102 -16.06 -19.66 -10.89
C THR A 102 -15.11 -20.25 -11.93
N PHE A 103 -13.83 -19.89 -11.90
CA PHE A 103 -12.83 -20.42 -12.83
C PHE A 103 -12.50 -21.88 -12.55
N LEU A 104 -12.41 -22.29 -11.27
CA LEU A 104 -12.19 -23.69 -10.88
C LEU A 104 -13.37 -24.57 -11.29
N ALA A 105 -14.62 -24.12 -11.07
CA ALA A 105 -15.81 -24.86 -11.51
C ALA A 105 -15.85 -25.03 -13.05
N ALA A 106 -15.44 -24.00 -13.80
CA ALA A 106 -15.31 -24.10 -15.26
C ALA A 106 -14.21 -25.08 -15.67
N GLN A 107 -13.07 -25.09 -14.95
CA GLN A 107 -11.97 -26.03 -15.17
C GLN A 107 -12.39 -27.47 -14.90
N GLU A 108 -13.17 -27.73 -13.84
CA GLU A 108 -13.70 -29.06 -13.54
C GLU A 108 -14.66 -29.56 -14.62
N ARG A 109 -15.51 -28.67 -15.15
CA ARG A 109 -16.53 -29.03 -16.15
C ARG A 109 -15.96 -29.23 -17.55
N HIS A 110 -15.01 -28.40 -17.95
CA HIS A 110 -14.53 -28.32 -19.34
C HIS A 110 -13.09 -28.79 -19.52
N GLY A 111 -12.40 -29.08 -18.42
CA GLY A 111 -10.97 -29.35 -18.37
C GLY A 111 -10.14 -28.06 -18.27
N PRO A 112 -8.84 -28.20 -17.99
CA PRO A 112 -7.91 -27.07 -17.99
C PRO A 112 -7.72 -26.50 -19.40
N SER A 113 -7.45 -25.20 -19.46
CA SER A 113 -7.11 -24.49 -20.70
C SER A 113 -6.18 -23.32 -20.40
N ASP A 114 -5.50 -22.81 -21.43
CA ASP A 114 -4.63 -21.63 -21.31
C ASP A 114 -5.41 -20.39 -20.81
N GLY A 115 -6.64 -20.21 -21.28
CA GLY A 115 -7.52 -19.11 -20.84
C GLY A 115 -7.84 -19.17 -19.35
N LEU A 116 -8.27 -20.34 -18.86
CA LEU A 116 -8.56 -20.55 -17.44
C LEU A 116 -7.31 -20.45 -16.57
N CYS A 117 -6.16 -20.97 -17.01
CA CYS A 117 -4.90 -20.83 -16.29
C CYS A 117 -4.48 -19.37 -16.16
N SER A 118 -4.64 -18.57 -17.22
CA SER A 118 -4.38 -17.13 -17.19
C SER A 118 -5.30 -16.40 -16.21
N ALA A 119 -6.59 -16.73 -16.22
CA ALA A 119 -7.59 -16.14 -15.32
C ALA A 119 -7.33 -16.50 -13.85
N LEU A 120 -7.08 -17.78 -13.57
CA LEU A 120 -6.73 -18.28 -12.23
C LEU A 120 -5.43 -17.66 -11.73
N ALA A 121 -4.38 -17.62 -12.56
CA ALA A 121 -3.12 -16.97 -12.22
C ALA A 121 -3.35 -15.51 -11.82
N ASN A 122 -4.10 -14.74 -12.61
CA ASN A 122 -4.40 -13.34 -12.28
C ASN A 122 -5.17 -13.23 -10.95
N ALA A 123 -6.21 -14.04 -10.77
CA ALA A 123 -7.05 -14.00 -9.57
C ALA A 123 -6.26 -14.38 -8.31
N TYR A 124 -5.45 -15.44 -8.33
CA TYR A 124 -4.58 -15.82 -7.20
C TYR A 124 -3.53 -14.77 -6.89
N HIS A 125 -2.90 -14.18 -7.91
CA HIS A 125 -1.95 -13.09 -7.73
C HIS A 125 -2.61 -11.88 -7.07
N ARG A 126 -3.76 -11.44 -7.57
CA ARG A 126 -4.53 -10.32 -6.99
C ARG A 126 -4.97 -10.61 -5.56
N LEU A 127 -5.42 -11.83 -5.28
CA LEU A 127 -5.80 -12.27 -3.94
C LEU A 127 -4.60 -12.30 -2.98
N ALA A 128 -3.40 -12.69 -3.44
CA ALA A 128 -2.18 -12.65 -2.63
C ALA A 128 -1.88 -11.22 -2.15
N PHE A 129 -1.90 -10.24 -3.06
CA PHE A 129 -1.67 -8.83 -2.72
C PHE A 129 -2.80 -8.26 -1.86
N GLN A 130 -4.05 -8.60 -2.13
CA GLN A 130 -5.19 -8.18 -1.29
C GLN A 130 -5.04 -8.73 0.14
N THR A 131 -4.65 -10.00 0.28
CA THR A 131 -4.41 -10.66 1.57
C THR A 131 -3.31 -9.96 2.38
N LEU A 132 -2.21 -9.56 1.73
CA LEU A 132 -1.14 -8.78 2.34
C LEU A 132 -1.61 -7.36 2.73
N ALA A 133 -2.30 -6.66 1.82
CA ALA A 133 -2.83 -5.33 2.07
C ALA A 133 -3.82 -5.31 3.26
N ASP A 134 -4.66 -6.33 3.38
CA ASP A 134 -5.59 -6.46 4.49
C ASP A 134 -4.88 -6.73 5.81
N GLN A 135 -3.74 -7.42 5.80
CA GLN A 135 -2.91 -7.51 7.00
C GLN A 135 -2.35 -6.16 7.40
N VAL A 136 -1.83 -5.37 6.47
CA VAL A 136 -1.34 -4.02 6.76
C VAL A 136 -2.46 -3.17 7.34
N ARG A 137 -3.65 -3.18 6.74
CA ARG A 137 -4.84 -2.49 7.27
C ARG A 137 -5.19 -2.95 8.69
N ARG A 138 -5.19 -4.26 8.96
CA ARG A 138 -5.42 -4.81 10.31
C ARG A 138 -4.38 -4.33 11.32
N SER A 139 -3.10 -4.39 10.96
CA SER A 139 -1.99 -3.92 11.81
C SER A 139 -2.10 -2.43 12.10
N VAL A 140 -2.39 -1.60 11.09
CA VAL A 140 -2.52 -0.15 11.27
C VAL A 140 -3.74 0.19 12.12
N ARG A 141 -4.84 -0.56 11.96
CA ARG A 141 -6.05 -0.43 12.78
C ARG A 141 -5.82 -0.82 14.25
N SER A 142 -4.94 -1.79 14.54
CA SER A 142 -4.67 -2.21 15.91
C SER A 142 -3.82 -1.20 16.69
N VAL A 143 -3.06 -0.34 16.00
CA VAL A 143 -2.32 0.77 16.64
C VAL A 143 -3.30 1.74 17.31
N ARG A 144 -3.09 1.98 18.62
CA ARG A 144 -3.87 2.93 19.39
C ARG A 144 -3.78 4.32 18.75
N GLY A 145 -4.93 4.95 18.51
CA GLY A 145 -5.02 6.26 17.85
C GLY A 145 -5.46 6.21 16.37
N ASN A 146 -5.49 5.02 15.75
CA ASN A 146 -5.90 4.85 14.35
C ASN A 146 -7.31 4.27 14.15
N GLN A 147 -7.91 3.64 15.17
CA GLN A 147 -9.16 2.88 15.03
C GLN A 147 -10.34 3.69 14.49
N TRP A 148 -10.42 4.98 14.83
CA TRP A 148 -11.53 5.85 14.47
C TRP A 148 -11.63 6.06 12.95
N MET A 149 -10.51 6.18 12.23
CA MET A 149 -10.51 6.51 10.79
C MET A 149 -11.09 5.38 9.92
N PHE A 150 -11.15 4.16 10.45
CA PHE A 150 -11.79 3.02 9.77
C PHE A 150 -13.29 2.89 10.07
N ARG A 151 -13.85 3.74 10.94
CA ARG A 151 -15.28 3.70 11.35
C ARG A 151 -16.08 4.89 10.83
N VAL A 152 -15.42 5.96 10.39
CA VAL A 152 -16.08 7.17 9.89
C VAL A 152 -16.69 6.88 8.51
N GLY A 153 -18.00 6.72 8.44
CA GLY A 153 -18.76 6.55 7.19
C GLY A 153 -19.52 7.81 6.74
N HIS A 154 -19.57 8.85 7.58
CA HIS A 154 -20.30 10.08 7.33
C HIS A 154 -19.50 11.31 7.81
N PRO A 155 -19.55 12.47 7.12
CA PRO A 155 -18.81 13.68 7.51
C PRO A 155 -19.06 14.12 8.96
N ALA A 156 -20.28 13.95 9.47
CA ALA A 156 -20.64 14.33 10.85
C ALA A 156 -19.80 13.60 11.92
N ASP A 157 -19.27 12.42 11.62
CA ASP A 157 -18.46 11.62 12.54
C ASP A 157 -16.98 12.00 12.53
N GLN A 158 -16.56 12.94 11.67
CA GLN A 158 -15.16 13.36 11.54
C GLN A 158 -14.69 14.07 12.82
N PRO A 159 -13.78 13.48 13.63
CA PRO A 159 -13.33 14.08 14.87
C PRO A 159 -12.27 15.16 14.68
N LEU A 160 -11.58 15.21 13.53
CA LEU A 160 -10.45 16.11 13.33
C LEU A 160 -10.89 17.55 13.14
N ARG A 161 -10.15 18.49 13.73
CA ARG A 161 -10.27 19.93 13.54
C ARG A 161 -8.89 20.52 13.31
N VAL A 162 -8.76 21.44 12.37
CA VAL A 162 -7.52 22.20 12.23
C VAL A 162 -7.32 23.09 13.46
N ARG A 163 -6.09 23.14 13.94
CA ARG A 163 -5.67 23.95 15.08
C ARG A 163 -6.02 25.43 14.84
N PRO A 164 -6.60 26.14 15.84
CA PRO A 164 -7.00 27.53 15.71
C PRO A 164 -5.89 28.47 15.20
N GLU A 165 -4.65 28.19 15.56
CA GLU A 165 -3.46 28.94 15.15
C GLU A 165 -3.31 29.00 13.62
N LEU A 166 -3.73 27.95 12.90
CA LEU A 166 -3.69 27.89 11.43
C LEU A 166 -4.89 28.58 10.75
N LEU A 167 -5.88 29.00 11.53
CA LEU A 167 -7.06 29.74 11.07
C LEU A 167 -6.93 31.25 11.29
N GLN A 168 -5.92 31.69 12.03
CA GLN A 168 -5.65 33.09 12.31
C GLN A 168 -4.89 33.72 11.14
N ARG A 169 -5.57 34.58 10.39
CA ARG A 169 -4.95 35.28 9.26
C ARG A 169 -3.89 36.27 9.73
N ALA A 170 -2.83 36.38 8.95
CA ALA A 170 -1.87 37.47 9.04
C ALA A 170 -2.52 38.79 8.57
N PRO A 171 -1.89 39.96 8.85
CA PRO A 171 -2.43 41.27 8.45
C PRO A 171 -2.63 41.44 6.94
N ASP A 172 -1.89 40.69 6.12
CA ASP A 172 -2.04 40.66 4.66
C ASP A 172 -3.20 39.77 4.18
N GLY A 173 -3.95 39.17 5.10
CA GLY A 173 -5.09 38.30 4.81
C GLY A 173 -4.73 36.85 4.54
N SER A 174 -3.43 36.49 4.53
CA SER A 174 -2.97 35.12 4.29
C SER A 174 -3.13 34.22 5.52
N TYR A 175 -3.35 32.92 5.30
CA TYR A 175 -3.28 31.94 6.39
C TYR A 175 -1.83 31.52 6.65
N PRO A 176 -1.48 31.18 7.90
CA PRO A 176 -0.18 30.61 8.24
C PRO A 176 0.09 29.32 7.47
N ILE A 177 1.35 29.12 7.09
CA ILE A 177 1.81 27.91 6.42
C ILE A 177 2.55 27.06 7.45
N LEU A 178 2.05 25.84 7.67
CA LEU A 178 2.77 24.85 8.45
C LEU A 178 3.77 24.13 7.54
N ARG A 179 4.98 23.88 8.05
CA ARG A 179 6.05 23.20 7.31
C ARG A 179 6.62 22.05 8.13
N GLU A 180 6.75 20.90 7.50
CA GLU A 180 7.51 19.75 8.00
C GLU A 180 8.76 19.55 7.13
N LEU A 181 9.88 19.23 7.79
CA LEU A 181 11.15 18.89 7.17
C LEU A 181 11.56 17.50 7.65
N THR A 182 11.95 16.63 6.72
CA THR A 182 12.25 15.24 7.05
C THR A 182 13.55 14.80 6.35
N PRO A 183 14.52 14.22 7.09
CA PRO A 183 15.69 13.63 6.48
C PRO A 183 15.28 12.41 5.65
N VAL A 184 16.19 11.92 4.82
CA VAL A 184 16.00 10.62 4.17
C VAL A 184 16.65 9.52 4.99
N ARG A 185 16.24 8.28 4.76
CA ARG A 185 16.88 7.12 5.36
C ARG A 185 18.01 6.62 4.46
N MET A 186 19.16 6.32 5.05
CA MET A 186 20.24 5.57 4.41
C MET A 186 20.41 4.21 5.10
N ASP A 187 20.43 3.14 4.31
CA ASP A 187 20.72 1.80 4.82
C ASP A 187 22.23 1.62 4.94
N LEU A 188 22.70 1.23 6.12
CA LEU A 188 24.09 0.82 6.32
C LEU A 188 24.32 -0.62 5.88
N THR A 189 23.25 -1.42 5.89
CA THR A 189 23.21 -2.78 5.38
C THR A 189 21.84 -3.04 4.79
N HIS A 190 21.81 -3.72 3.64
CA HIS A 190 20.55 -4.13 3.01
C HIS A 190 19.75 -5.14 3.87
N SER A 191 20.38 -5.78 4.87
CA SER A 191 19.74 -6.77 5.76
C SER A 191 18.90 -7.81 5.03
N ALA A 192 19.29 -8.19 3.80
CA ALA A 192 18.52 -9.06 2.90
C ALA A 192 17.03 -8.68 2.75
N TRP A 193 16.70 -7.38 2.84
CA TRP A 193 15.32 -6.86 2.80
C TRP A 193 14.40 -7.48 3.87
N SER A 194 14.97 -7.80 5.04
CA SER A 194 14.26 -8.48 6.13
C SER A 194 13.07 -7.69 6.69
N ASP A 195 12.96 -6.41 6.37
CA ASP A 195 11.85 -5.51 6.74
C ASP A 195 10.63 -5.60 5.82
N ILE A 196 10.75 -6.23 4.65
CA ILE A 196 9.60 -6.45 3.77
C ILE A 196 8.60 -7.31 4.53
N PHE A 197 7.36 -6.82 4.63
CA PHE A 197 6.30 -7.44 5.42
C PHE A 197 6.18 -8.94 5.22
N PHE A 198 6.24 -9.41 3.99
CA PHE A 198 6.13 -10.84 3.70
C PHE A 198 7.29 -11.67 4.29
N LEU A 199 8.53 -11.15 4.25
CA LEU A 199 9.70 -11.82 4.82
C LEU A 199 9.68 -11.74 6.35
N GLY A 200 9.36 -10.57 6.89
CA GLY A 200 9.24 -10.36 8.32
C GLY A 200 8.12 -11.18 8.98
N MET A 201 7.13 -11.67 8.22
CA MET A 201 6.08 -12.54 8.74
C MET A 201 6.54 -13.98 8.99
N ASP A 202 7.52 -14.50 8.23
CA ASP A 202 8.04 -15.87 8.40
C ASP A 202 9.00 -15.96 9.60
N PHE A 203 9.84 -14.94 9.76
CA PHE A 203 10.83 -14.88 10.83
C PHE A 203 10.97 -13.45 11.42
N PRO A 204 9.98 -13.01 12.22
CA PRO A 204 9.96 -11.65 12.78
C PRO A 204 11.20 -11.29 13.60
N GLU A 205 11.77 -12.25 14.34
CA GLU A 205 12.97 -12.02 15.16
C GLU A 205 14.22 -11.75 14.30
N GLY A 206 14.19 -12.20 13.04
CA GLY A 206 15.22 -11.93 12.03
C GLY A 206 14.98 -10.66 11.21
N ALA A 207 13.80 -10.03 11.33
CA ALA A 207 13.46 -8.78 10.66
C ALA A 207 14.15 -7.59 11.34
N LYS A 208 15.49 -7.54 11.21
CA LYS A 208 16.35 -6.52 11.81
C LYS A 208 17.09 -5.74 10.73
N VAL A 209 17.04 -4.43 10.87
CA VAL A 209 17.69 -3.46 9.98
C VAL A 209 18.60 -2.54 10.76
N LEU A 210 19.60 -2.00 10.09
CA LEU A 210 20.47 -0.94 10.61
C LEU A 210 20.53 0.17 9.56
N ASN A 211 19.91 1.29 9.89
CA ASN A 211 19.82 2.46 9.05
C ASN A 211 20.06 3.72 9.88
N VAL A 212 20.25 4.84 9.18
CA VAL A 212 20.44 6.17 9.77
C VAL A 212 19.64 7.20 8.99
N SER A 213 19.18 8.23 9.69
CA SER A 213 18.55 9.40 9.07
C SER A 213 19.63 10.38 8.63
N VAL A 214 19.59 10.81 7.37
CA VAL A 214 20.61 11.68 6.78
C VAL A 214 20.00 12.89 6.09
N ASP A 215 20.62 14.03 6.36
CA ASP A 215 20.45 15.26 5.62
C ASP A 215 21.35 15.27 4.38
N LEU A 216 20.92 15.94 3.32
CA LEU A 216 21.66 16.00 2.04
C LEU A 216 22.03 17.44 1.69
N GLY A 217 23.16 17.58 0.99
CA GLY A 217 23.58 18.84 0.38
C GLY A 217 24.44 18.57 -0.85
N ILE A 218 24.34 19.43 -1.86
CA ILE A 218 25.19 19.37 -3.04
C ILE A 218 26.53 20.04 -2.72
N HIS A 219 27.60 19.27 -2.82
CA HIS A 219 28.96 19.75 -2.58
C HIS A 219 29.30 20.96 -3.48
N GLY A 220 29.85 22.01 -2.89
CA GLY A 220 30.21 23.26 -3.61
C GLY A 220 29.03 24.20 -3.91
N ARG A 221 27.78 23.77 -3.71
CA ARG A 221 26.57 24.61 -3.84
C ARG A 221 25.99 24.97 -2.48
N ASP A 222 25.79 23.96 -1.63
CA ASP A 222 25.08 24.12 -0.37
C ASP A 222 26.06 24.36 0.78
N ALA A 223 25.76 25.32 1.67
CA ALA A 223 26.62 25.66 2.80
C ALA A 223 26.66 24.57 3.89
N ALA A 224 25.58 23.79 4.01
CA ALA A 224 25.46 22.64 4.90
C ALA A 224 24.40 21.67 4.37
N PRO A 225 24.47 20.37 4.71
CA PRO A 225 23.38 19.44 4.47
C PRO A 225 22.10 19.89 5.18
N ARG A 226 20.95 19.58 4.57
CA ARG A 226 19.62 19.86 5.13
C ARG A 226 18.65 18.72 4.80
N PRO A 227 17.51 18.62 5.52
CA PRO A 227 16.46 17.67 5.18
C PRO A 227 15.99 17.89 3.74
N PRO A 228 16.10 16.89 2.84
CA PRO A 228 15.78 17.08 1.42
C PRO A 228 14.28 16.93 1.13
N VAL A 229 13.51 16.36 2.07
CA VAL A 229 12.06 16.19 1.98
C VAL A 229 11.36 17.31 2.73
N SER A 230 10.37 17.92 2.09
CA SER A 230 9.56 18.97 2.69
C SER A 230 8.08 18.78 2.38
N ALA A 231 7.23 19.03 3.38
CA ALA A 231 5.79 19.08 3.23
C ALA A 231 5.25 20.39 3.82
N TRP A 232 4.23 20.96 3.19
CA TRP A 232 3.54 22.15 3.68
C TRP A 232 2.05 21.97 3.67
N LEU A 233 1.38 22.64 4.62
CA LEU A 233 -0.07 22.71 4.69
C LEU A 233 -0.49 24.16 4.88
N ARG A 234 -1.53 24.58 4.15
CA ARG A 234 -2.24 25.83 4.43
C ARG A 234 -3.75 25.66 4.24
N VAL A 235 -4.51 26.56 4.85
CA VAL A 235 -5.95 26.67 4.67
C VAL A 235 -6.26 27.50 3.43
N LEU A 236 -7.33 27.14 2.71
CA LEU A 236 -7.83 27.85 1.54
C LEU A 236 -9.21 28.47 1.82
N ASP A 237 -9.51 29.55 1.09
CA ASP A 237 -10.82 30.24 1.13
C ASP A 237 -11.86 29.63 0.16
N GLU A 238 -11.60 28.42 -0.31
CA GLU A 238 -12.43 27.66 -1.23
C GLU A 238 -12.54 26.22 -0.73
N PRO A 239 -13.70 25.55 -0.86
CA PRO A 239 -13.95 24.22 -0.29
C PRO A 239 -13.37 23.09 -1.14
N VAL A 240 -12.06 23.16 -1.42
CA VAL A 240 -11.32 22.18 -2.23
C VAL A 240 -10.20 21.55 -1.41
N LEU A 241 -9.80 20.34 -1.81
CA LEU A 241 -8.54 19.74 -1.38
C LEU A 241 -7.54 19.89 -2.52
N ARG A 242 -6.63 20.85 -2.43
CA ARG A 242 -5.57 21.08 -3.40
C ARG A 242 -4.34 20.26 -3.05
N LEU A 243 -3.86 19.47 -3.99
CA LEU A 243 -2.64 18.67 -3.85
C LEU A 243 -1.61 19.20 -4.84
N THR A 244 -0.41 19.53 -4.35
CA THR A 244 0.66 20.14 -5.16
C THR A 244 1.97 19.41 -4.93
N SER A 245 2.65 18.97 -5.99
CA SER A 245 4.03 18.49 -5.93
C SER A 245 4.91 19.42 -6.75
N VAL A 246 5.79 20.15 -6.07
CA VAL A 246 6.63 21.19 -6.68
C VAL A 246 7.65 20.57 -7.64
N ASP A 247 8.28 19.49 -7.22
CA ASP A 247 9.29 18.73 -7.97
C ASP A 247 8.73 18.04 -9.21
N LEU A 248 7.46 17.62 -9.19
CA LEU A 248 6.78 17.06 -10.36
C LEU A 248 6.10 18.14 -11.22
N GLY A 249 6.05 19.40 -10.76
CA GLY A 249 5.33 20.48 -11.44
C GLY A 249 3.83 20.21 -11.59
N ALA A 250 3.23 19.46 -10.66
CA ALA A 250 1.86 18.98 -10.75
C ALA A 250 0.98 19.56 -9.62
N THR A 251 -0.22 20.01 -9.97
CA THR A 251 -1.24 20.49 -9.02
C THR A 251 -2.60 19.95 -9.44
N ALA A 252 -3.42 19.52 -8.48
CA ALA A 252 -4.80 19.11 -8.72
C ALA A 252 -5.73 19.60 -7.61
N ASP A 253 -6.87 20.15 -8.00
CA ASP A 253 -7.96 20.52 -7.10
C ASP A 253 -8.98 19.39 -7.07
N LEU A 254 -9.11 18.76 -5.91
CA LEU A 254 -10.07 17.68 -5.70
C LEU A 254 -11.34 18.27 -5.08
N THR A 255 -12.46 18.11 -5.79
CA THR A 255 -13.80 18.58 -5.37
C THR A 255 -14.76 17.42 -5.11
N ALA A 256 -14.52 16.25 -5.72
CA ALA A 256 -15.28 15.04 -5.50
C ALA A 256 -14.53 14.07 -4.57
N LEU A 257 -15.26 13.43 -3.66
CA LEU A 257 -14.68 12.47 -2.71
C LEU A 257 -14.02 11.28 -3.43
N ALA A 258 -14.63 10.79 -4.52
CA ALA A 258 -14.09 9.68 -5.31
C ALA A 258 -12.69 9.97 -5.88
N ASP A 259 -12.40 11.24 -6.22
CA ASP A 259 -11.11 11.63 -6.80
C ASP A 259 -9.94 11.48 -5.83
N VAL A 260 -10.23 11.49 -4.51
CA VAL A 260 -9.23 11.23 -3.45
C VAL A 260 -8.79 9.78 -3.45
N PHE A 261 -9.66 8.85 -3.85
CA PHE A 261 -9.39 7.41 -3.90
C PHE A 261 -8.98 6.92 -5.30
N ASP A 262 -9.06 7.78 -6.32
CA ASP A 262 -8.57 7.47 -7.67
C ASP A 262 -7.06 7.75 -7.80
N PHE A 263 -6.26 6.74 -7.49
CA PHE A 263 -4.79 6.81 -7.59
C PHE A 263 -4.27 6.79 -9.04
N ALA A 264 -5.10 6.46 -10.03
CA ALA A 264 -4.70 6.39 -11.43
C ALA A 264 -4.92 7.70 -12.20
N LYS A 265 -5.73 8.61 -11.64
CA LYS A 265 -6.12 9.88 -12.28
C LYS A 265 -4.95 10.83 -12.55
N ASP A 266 -3.92 10.84 -11.70
CA ASP A 266 -2.82 11.80 -11.72
C ASP A 266 -1.56 11.25 -11.06
N TYR A 267 -0.47 12.02 -11.11
CA TYR A 267 0.83 11.67 -10.50
C TYR A 267 0.92 12.03 -9.00
N LEU A 268 -0.19 12.43 -8.36
CA LEU A 268 -0.24 12.89 -6.96
C LEU A 268 -0.76 11.81 -6.01
N GLY A 269 -0.77 10.55 -6.44
CA GLY A 269 -1.24 9.40 -5.64
C GLY A 269 -0.61 9.31 -4.25
N LEU A 270 0.64 9.73 -4.07
CA LEU A 270 1.30 9.73 -2.76
C LEU A 270 0.72 10.79 -1.80
N LEU A 271 0.32 11.96 -2.31
CA LEU A 271 -0.37 12.98 -1.51
C LEU A 271 -1.79 12.52 -1.16
N LYS A 272 -2.50 11.88 -2.10
CA LYS A 272 -3.80 11.25 -1.82
C LYS A 272 -3.69 10.20 -0.71
N ALA A 273 -2.68 9.33 -0.80
CA ALA A 273 -2.38 8.34 0.23
C ALA A 273 -2.12 9.00 1.59
N ALA A 274 -1.38 10.11 1.64
CA ALA A 274 -1.10 10.83 2.89
C ALA A 274 -2.36 11.39 3.54
N VAL A 275 -3.23 12.02 2.74
CA VAL A 275 -4.52 12.57 3.19
C VAL A 275 -5.41 11.48 3.77
N ILE A 276 -5.47 10.32 3.10
CA ILE A 276 -6.25 9.18 3.56
C ILE A 276 -5.66 8.59 4.84
N ALA A 277 -4.35 8.33 4.84
CA ALA A 277 -3.67 7.70 5.96
C ALA A 277 -3.61 8.57 7.22
N ALA A 278 -3.59 9.90 7.08
CA ALA A 278 -3.68 10.84 8.21
C ALA A 278 -5.11 10.98 8.77
N GLY A 279 -6.11 10.41 8.09
CA GLY A 279 -7.52 10.47 8.48
C GLY A 279 -8.21 11.79 8.14
N VAL A 280 -7.61 12.65 7.32
CA VAL A 280 -8.27 13.87 6.81
C VAL A 280 -9.41 13.48 5.89
N VAL A 281 -9.19 12.48 5.03
CA VAL A 281 -10.23 11.77 4.28
C VAL A 281 -10.20 10.29 4.70
N PRO A 282 -10.89 9.91 5.79
CA PRO A 282 -10.76 8.58 6.38
C PRO A 282 -11.12 7.44 5.40
N PRO A 283 -10.43 6.28 5.43
CA PRO A 283 -10.78 5.15 4.56
C PRO A 283 -12.24 4.68 4.68
N GLY A 284 -12.87 4.83 5.86
CA GLY A 284 -14.24 4.38 6.07
C GLY A 284 -15.31 5.14 5.25
N ILE A 285 -14.97 6.31 4.69
CA ILE A 285 -15.90 7.14 3.92
C ILE A 285 -15.85 6.83 2.42
N GLU A 286 -14.91 5.99 1.98
CA GLU A 286 -14.80 5.54 0.60
C GLU A 286 -16.11 4.87 0.13
N GLY A 287 -16.63 5.28 -1.02
CA GLY A 287 -17.87 4.72 -1.57
C GLY A 287 -19.17 5.10 -0.83
N SER A 288 -19.12 5.96 0.18
CA SER A 288 -20.31 6.41 0.95
C SER A 288 -21.26 7.34 0.19
N GLY A 289 -20.83 7.89 -0.94
CA GLY A 289 -21.58 8.91 -1.70
C GLY A 289 -21.60 10.30 -1.06
N GLN A 290 -20.82 10.53 0.00
CA GLN A 290 -20.79 11.79 0.76
C GLN A 290 -19.98 12.89 0.06
N SER A 291 -20.22 14.14 0.45
CA SER A 291 -19.53 15.31 -0.12
C SER A 291 -18.17 15.56 0.52
N LEU A 292 -17.14 15.77 -0.31
CA LEU A 292 -15.81 16.19 0.15
C LEU A 292 -15.86 17.57 0.80
N ALA A 293 -16.64 18.51 0.25
CA ALA A 293 -16.79 19.86 0.79
C ALA A 293 -17.41 19.84 2.20
N GLU A 294 -18.40 18.96 2.45
CA GLU A 294 -19.00 18.81 3.78
C GLU A 294 -18.01 18.22 4.79
N LEU A 295 -17.18 17.27 4.35
CA LEU A 295 -16.10 16.72 5.17
C LEU A 295 -15.06 17.80 5.52
N LEU A 296 -14.59 18.58 4.53
CA LEU A 296 -13.66 19.69 4.76
C LEU A 296 -14.28 20.74 5.67
N ALA A 297 -15.56 21.05 5.52
CA ALA A 297 -16.27 21.99 6.39
C ALA A 297 -16.24 21.57 7.87
N ARG A 298 -16.23 20.26 8.16
CA ARG A 298 -16.06 19.75 9.53
C ARG A 298 -14.64 19.95 10.05
N ILE A 299 -13.62 19.95 9.19
CA ILE A 299 -12.21 20.02 9.60
C ILE A 299 -11.71 21.47 9.70
N VAL A 300 -11.97 22.30 8.69
CA VAL A 300 -11.43 23.68 8.55
C VAL A 300 -12.49 24.78 8.67
N GLY A 301 -13.76 24.42 8.73
CA GLY A 301 -14.89 25.35 8.73
C GLY A 301 -15.55 25.50 7.34
N PRO A 302 -16.80 25.98 7.30
CA PRO A 302 -17.60 26.04 6.07
C PRO A 302 -16.96 26.95 5.01
N GLY A 303 -17.05 26.53 3.74
CA GLY A 303 -16.53 27.27 2.59
C GLY A 303 -15.01 27.28 2.46
N ARG A 304 -14.29 26.54 3.32
CA ARG A 304 -12.83 26.48 3.34
C ARG A 304 -12.32 25.11 2.95
N GLY A 305 -11.07 25.09 2.53
CA GLY A 305 -10.37 23.89 2.07
C GLY A 305 -8.95 23.82 2.60
N LEU A 306 -8.19 22.88 2.05
CA LEU A 306 -6.80 22.64 2.42
C LEU A 306 -5.95 22.53 1.18
N GLU A 307 -4.75 23.09 1.24
CA GLU A 307 -3.69 22.78 0.28
C GLU A 307 -2.56 22.04 0.97
N LEU A 308 -2.23 20.87 0.44
CA LEU A 308 -1.09 20.06 0.85
C LEU A 308 -0.04 20.07 -0.26
N VAL A 309 1.18 20.49 0.08
CA VAL A 309 2.28 20.64 -0.86
C VAL A 309 3.43 19.72 -0.48
N SER A 310 4.04 19.06 -1.46
CA SER A 310 5.29 18.30 -1.32
C SER A 310 6.42 18.87 -2.18
N CYS A 311 7.65 18.67 -1.72
CA CYS A 311 8.86 18.85 -2.51
C CYS A 311 9.96 17.91 -2.04
N VAL A 312 10.65 17.28 -2.99
CA VAL A 312 11.89 16.54 -2.76
C VAL A 312 13.01 17.23 -3.54
N ASN A 313 14.04 17.67 -2.82
CA ASN A 313 15.12 18.44 -3.43
C ASN A 313 16.20 17.53 -4.02
N ASP A 314 16.37 17.58 -5.35
CA ASP A 314 17.57 17.09 -6.06
C ASP A 314 17.95 15.61 -5.83
N ILE A 315 16.97 14.72 -5.56
CA ILE A 315 17.22 13.28 -5.42
C ILE A 315 16.73 12.52 -6.66
N PRO A 316 17.60 11.80 -7.38
CA PRO A 316 17.18 10.98 -8.52
C PRO A 316 16.34 9.78 -8.06
N LYS A 317 15.38 9.37 -8.90
CA LYS A 317 14.64 8.12 -8.71
C LYS A 317 15.61 6.94 -8.65
N GLY A 318 15.37 6.00 -7.74
CA GLY A 318 16.25 4.85 -7.54
C GLY A 318 17.47 5.10 -6.65
N SER A 319 17.53 6.24 -5.93
CA SER A 319 18.61 6.57 -4.98
C SER A 319 18.77 5.60 -3.81
N ARG A 320 17.77 4.73 -3.56
CA ARG A 320 17.68 3.84 -2.39
C ARG A 320 17.69 4.57 -1.04
N LEU A 321 17.28 5.84 -1.05
CA LEU A 321 17.16 6.68 0.15
C LEU A 321 15.73 6.70 0.72
N ALA A 322 14.89 5.73 0.34
CA ALA A 322 13.50 5.61 0.82
C ALA A 322 12.68 6.91 0.73
N VAL A 323 12.88 7.67 -0.35
CA VAL A 323 12.34 9.04 -0.48
C VAL A 323 10.82 9.07 -0.39
N SER A 324 10.13 8.14 -1.05
CA SER A 324 8.66 8.09 -1.08
C SER A 324 8.06 7.89 0.31
N THR A 325 8.60 6.97 1.09
CA THR A 325 8.08 6.64 2.42
C THR A 325 8.38 7.75 3.41
N ASN A 326 9.56 8.37 3.33
CA ASN A 326 9.90 9.54 4.14
C ASN A 326 9.06 10.77 3.77
N LEU A 327 8.77 10.98 2.48
CA LEU A 327 7.83 12.00 2.03
C LEU A 327 6.42 11.74 2.57
N LEU A 328 5.96 10.49 2.52
CA LEU A 328 4.67 10.12 3.09
C LEU A 328 4.64 10.34 4.60
N GLY A 329 5.72 9.99 5.31
CA GLY A 329 5.91 10.32 6.73
C GLY A 329 5.81 11.83 6.98
N SER A 330 6.51 12.64 6.20
CA SER A 330 6.50 14.11 6.28
C SER A 330 5.09 14.69 6.08
N LEU A 331 4.36 14.21 5.06
CA LEU A 331 2.99 14.62 4.77
C LEU A 331 2.01 14.21 5.87
N VAL A 332 2.15 12.99 6.41
CA VAL A 332 1.32 12.54 7.54
C VAL A 332 1.64 13.37 8.78
N SER A 333 2.91 13.68 9.07
CA SER A 333 3.33 14.51 10.19
C SER A 333 2.73 15.91 10.12
N VAL A 334 2.82 16.60 8.97
CA VAL A 334 2.26 17.96 8.83
C VAL A 334 0.74 17.96 9.03
N LEU A 335 0.05 16.94 8.52
CA LEU A 335 -1.39 16.77 8.70
C LEU A 335 -1.75 16.47 10.17
N MET A 336 -0.98 15.62 10.84
CA MET A 336 -1.18 15.30 12.25
C MET A 336 -1.00 16.51 13.15
N ARG A 337 0.05 17.32 12.92
CA ARG A 337 0.27 18.57 13.64
C ARG A 337 -0.86 19.55 13.44
N ALA A 338 -1.25 19.76 12.18
CA ALA A 338 -2.32 20.67 11.82
C ALA A 338 -3.67 20.30 12.43
N THR A 339 -3.94 19.01 12.61
CA THR A 339 -5.23 18.49 13.11
C THR A 339 -5.23 18.13 14.60
N GLY A 340 -4.18 18.52 15.34
CA GLY A 340 -4.07 18.27 16.78
C GLY A 340 -3.82 16.81 17.17
N GLN A 341 -3.48 15.96 16.21
CA GLN A 341 -3.13 14.55 16.45
C GLN A 341 -1.69 14.41 17.00
N ALA A 342 -0.82 15.37 16.69
CA ALA A 342 0.44 15.58 17.40
C ALA A 342 0.29 16.74 18.39
N ALA A 343 1.01 16.67 19.53
CA ALA A 343 0.88 17.60 20.64
C ALA A 343 1.42 19.00 20.33
N SER A 344 2.45 19.10 19.49
CA SER A 344 3.13 20.35 19.16
C SER A 344 3.05 20.69 17.67
N LEU A 345 2.86 21.98 17.36
CA LEU A 345 2.94 22.49 15.98
C LEU A 345 4.36 22.47 15.42
N THR A 346 5.37 22.54 16.29
CA THR A 346 6.79 22.61 15.93
C THR A 346 7.62 21.70 16.81
N GLY A 347 8.91 21.57 16.47
CA GLY A 347 9.85 20.70 17.19
C GLY A 347 9.69 19.23 16.83
N GLU A 348 10.44 18.36 17.50
CA GLU A 348 10.41 16.93 17.22
C GLU A 348 9.08 16.29 17.61
N LEU A 349 8.67 15.27 16.86
CA LEU A 349 7.55 14.40 17.24
C LEU A 349 7.94 13.57 18.47
N MET A 350 6.98 13.29 19.34
CA MET A 350 7.18 12.34 20.43
C MET A 350 7.25 10.90 19.88
N GLU A 351 7.86 9.99 20.65
CA GLU A 351 8.05 8.59 20.22
C GLU A 351 6.73 7.89 19.86
N ASN A 352 5.67 8.11 20.63
CA ASN A 352 4.34 7.57 20.32
C ASN A 352 3.75 8.16 19.03
N GLU A 353 4.04 9.43 18.73
CA GLU A 353 3.58 10.10 17.51
C GLU A 353 4.32 9.57 16.28
N ARG A 354 5.65 9.38 16.39
CA ARG A 354 6.46 8.76 15.33
C ARG A 354 5.97 7.36 14.98
N ARG A 355 5.57 6.57 15.97
CA ARG A 355 4.97 5.24 15.74
C ARG A 355 3.64 5.31 15.00
N ILE A 356 2.82 6.34 15.26
CA ILE A 356 1.56 6.57 14.52
C ILE A 356 1.88 6.99 13.08
N VAL A 357 2.83 7.90 12.88
CA VAL A 357 3.29 8.32 11.55
C VAL A 357 3.80 7.12 10.76
N LEU A 358 4.67 6.29 11.35
CA LEU A 358 5.13 5.03 10.76
C LEU A 358 3.97 4.14 10.30
N ALA A 359 3.02 3.85 11.20
CA ALA A 359 1.88 3.01 10.86
C ALA A 359 1.04 3.59 9.70
N ARG A 360 0.86 4.91 9.65
CA ARG A 360 0.11 5.58 8.60
C ARG A 360 0.87 5.70 7.29
N ALA A 361 2.18 5.92 7.33
CA ALA A 361 3.02 5.86 6.15
C ALA A 361 2.93 4.46 5.51
N LEU A 362 3.02 3.41 6.31
CA LEU A 362 2.83 2.03 5.82
C LEU A 362 1.44 1.82 5.20
N LEU A 363 0.39 2.36 5.82
CA LEU A 363 -0.94 2.31 5.20
C LEU A 363 -0.96 3.01 3.84
N GLY A 364 -0.44 4.24 3.76
CA GLY A 364 -0.46 5.04 2.53
C GLY A 364 0.35 4.40 1.39
N GLU A 365 1.50 3.78 1.69
CA GLU A 365 2.27 3.02 0.69
C GLU A 365 1.49 1.85 0.09
N TRP A 366 0.78 1.12 0.94
CA TRP A 366 -0.02 -0.02 0.51
C TRP A 366 -1.31 0.40 -0.20
N LEU A 367 -1.84 1.60 0.10
CA LEU A 367 -2.92 2.21 -0.68
C LEU A 367 -2.43 2.63 -2.08
N GLY A 368 -1.24 3.24 -2.16
CA GLY A 368 -0.61 3.65 -3.42
C GLY A 368 0.00 2.50 -4.24
N GLY A 369 0.03 1.28 -3.70
CA GLY A 369 0.42 0.07 -4.42
C GLY A 369 1.93 -0.23 -4.48
N SER A 370 2.78 0.44 -3.69
CA SER A 370 4.23 0.15 -3.67
C SER A 370 4.56 -1.14 -2.91
N GLY A 371 3.84 -1.42 -1.80
CA GLY A 371 4.03 -2.63 -1.00
C GLY A 371 5.39 -2.70 -0.27
N GLY A 372 5.93 -1.53 0.13
CA GLY A 372 7.23 -1.38 0.77
C GLY A 372 7.36 -2.02 2.15
N GLY A 373 8.61 -2.10 2.64
CA GLY A 373 8.96 -2.55 3.98
C GLY A 373 8.88 -1.42 5.01
N TRP A 374 8.90 -1.77 6.30
CA TRP A 374 8.65 -0.80 7.37
C TRP A 374 9.84 0.11 7.68
N GLN A 375 11.05 -0.26 7.27
CA GLN A 375 12.26 0.48 7.65
C GLN A 375 12.30 1.87 7.02
N ASP A 376 11.67 2.04 5.86
CA ASP A 376 11.77 3.22 5.00
C ASP A 376 11.25 4.51 5.64
N SER A 377 10.31 4.36 6.56
CA SER A 377 9.80 5.41 7.46
C SER A 377 10.76 5.80 8.59
N GLY A 378 11.94 5.19 8.67
CA GLY A 378 12.96 5.45 9.68
C GLY A 378 13.47 6.89 9.70
N GLY A 379 13.38 7.63 8.58
CA GLY A 379 13.76 9.05 8.51
C GLY A 379 12.91 9.96 9.41
N VAL A 380 11.82 9.45 9.99
CA VAL A 380 11.03 10.17 11.00
C VAL A 380 11.74 10.23 12.36
N TRP A 381 12.71 9.35 12.62
CA TRP A 381 13.54 9.40 13.83
C TRP A 381 14.79 10.25 13.62
N PRO A 382 15.28 10.93 14.66
CA PRO A 382 16.59 11.57 14.62
C PRO A 382 17.68 10.53 14.31
N GLY A 383 18.69 10.95 13.55
CA GLY A 383 19.76 10.10 13.00
C GLY A 383 20.82 9.69 13.99
#